data_AF-A0A946GUK2-F1
#
_entry.id   AF-A0A946GUK2-F1
#
_cell.length_a   1.000
_cell.length_b   1.000
_cell.length_c   1.000
_cell.angle_alpha   90.00
_cell.angle_beta   90.00
_cell.angle_gamma   90.00
#
_symmetry.space_group_name_H-M   'P 1'
#
loop_
_entity.id
_entity.type
_entity.pdbx_description
1 polymer ?
#
loop_
_entity_poly.entity_id
_entity_poly.type
_entity_poly.pdbx_seq_one_letter_code
_entity_poly.pdbx_strand_id
1 'polypeptide(L)' 'SMPVTCKNGEYEIVQGLEMDSLSIARLKASEKELLAERSIVEDLLPKN' A
#
# COMPACT_ATOMS: atom_id res chain seq x y z
N SER A 1 -2.86 -0.16 -1.50
CA SER A 1 -3.45 -1.15 -2.43
C SER A 1 -2.34 -1.75 -3.26
N MET A 2 -2.40 -3.04 -3.58
CA MET A 2 -1.37 -3.77 -4.34
C MET A 2 -2.05 -4.74 -5.33
N PRO A 3 -1.41 -5.11 -6.46
CA PRO A 3 -1.92 -6.14 -7.35
C PRO A 3 -1.84 -7.50 -6.66
N VAL A 4 -2.97 -8.21 -6.62
CA VAL A 4 -3.07 -9.52 -5.96
C VAL A 4 -3.76 -10.55 -6.85
N THR A 5 -3.45 -11.83 -6.62
CA THR A 5 -4.25 -12.97 -7.08
C THR A 5 -5.07 -13.49 -5.91
N CYS A 6 -6.37 -13.74 -6.14
CA CYS A 6 -7.27 -14.28 -5.11
C CYS A 6 -7.64 -15.74 -5.43
N LYS A 7 -7.46 -16.64 -4.46
CA LYS A 7 -7.82 -18.05 -4.60
C LYS A 7 -8.30 -18.61 -3.26
N ASN A 8 -9.45 -19.30 -3.27
CA ASN A 8 -10.02 -19.97 -2.09
C ASN A 8 -10.18 -19.07 -0.84
N GLY A 9 -10.46 -17.77 -1.02
CA GLY A 9 -10.59 -16.81 0.08
C GLY A 9 -9.27 -16.22 0.58
N GLU A 10 -8.15 -16.65 0.02
CA GLU A 10 -6.82 -16.11 0.29
C GLU A 10 -6.36 -15.20 -0.86
N TYR A 11 -5.45 -14.28 -0.56
CA TYR A 11 -4.85 -13.38 -1.54
C TYR A 11 -3.32 -13.37 -1.43
N GLU A 12 -2.64 -13.23 -2.56
CA GLU A 12 -1.19 -13.12 -2.64
C GLU A 12 -0.78 -11.95 -3.53
N ILE A 13 0.22 -11.17 -3.12
CA ILE A 13 0.76 -10.07 -3.91
C ILE A 13 1.52 -10.62 -5.11
N VAL A 14 1.19 -10.13 -6.30
CA VAL A 14 1.91 -10.48 -7.53
C VAL A 14 3.34 -9.94 -7.47
N GLN A 15 4.32 -10.84 -7.60
CA GLN A 15 5.74 -10.54 -7.58
C GLN A 15 6.33 -10.40 -8.99
N GLY A 16 7.52 -9.81 -9.10
CA GLY A 16 8.28 -9.76 -10.36
C GLY A 16 7.75 -8.76 -11.39
N LEU A 17 6.96 -7.77 -10.96
CA LEU A 17 6.50 -6.70 -11.83
C LEU A 17 7.63 -5.69 -12.08
N GLU A 18 7.90 -5.41 -13.35
CA GLU A 18 8.74 -4.29 -13.74
C GLU A 18 8.00 -2.97 -13.48
N MET A 19 8.70 -2.02 -12.87
CA MET A 19 8.15 -0.70 -12.57
C MET A 19 8.99 0.37 -13.24
N ASP A 20 8.33 1.24 -14.00
CA ASP A 20 8.96 2.44 -14.54
C ASP A 20 8.98 3.60 -13.53
N SER A 21 9.68 4.67 -13.88
CA SER A 21 9.85 5.84 -13.01
C SER A 21 8.52 6.56 -12.72
N LEU A 22 7.59 6.57 -13.68
CA LEU A 22 6.28 7.18 -13.53
C LEU A 22 5.44 6.41 -12.50
N SER A 23 5.42 5.08 -12.62
CA SER A 23 4.70 4.18 -11.73
C SER A 23 5.21 4.32 -10.30
N ILE A 24 6.53 4.32 -10.10
CA ILE A 24 7.16 4.52 -8.79
C ILE A 24 6.78 5.89 -8.20
N ALA A 25 6.80 6.95 -9.00
CA ALA A 25 6.46 8.29 -8.53
C ALA A 25 5.00 8.38 -8.05
N ARG A 26 4.06 7.73 -8.76
CA ARG A 26 2.63 7.68 -8.38
C ARG A 26 2.40 6.86 -7.11
N LEU A 27 3.09 5.73 -6.98
CA LEU A 27 3.03 4.89 -5.77
C LEU A 27 3.52 5.67 -4.55
N LYS A 28 4.67 6.36 -4.67
CA LYS A 28 5.23 7.19 -3.58
C LYS A 28 4.32 8.35 -3.18
N ALA A 29 3.64 8.97 -4.15
CA ALA A 29 2.68 10.04 -3.85
C ALA A 29 1.52 9.52 -2.99
N SER A 30 0.98 8.35 -3.34
CA SER A 30 -0.12 7.72 -2.60
C SER A 30 0.33 7.21 -1.23
N GLU A 31 1.54 6.64 -1.13
CA GLU A 31 2.16 6.24 0.14
C GLU A 31 2.31 7.42 1.10
N LYS A 32 2.77 8.58 0.60
CA LYS A 32 2.90 9.80 1.40
C LYS A 32 1.56 10.27 1.96
N GLU A 33 0.50 10.21 1.15
CA GLU A 33 -0.86 10.56 1.59
C GLU A 33 -1.34 9.60 2.70
N LEU A 34 -1.22 8.29 2.50
CA LEU A 34 -1.58 7.28 3.50
C LEU A 34 -0.85 7.45 4.84
N LEU A 35 0.44 7.81 4.80
CA LEU A 35 1.21 8.09 6.01
C LEU A 35 0.73 9.35 6.73
N ALA A 36 0.37 10.39 5.99
CA ALA A 36 -0.21 11.61 6.56
C ALA A 36 -1.57 11.32 7.20
N GLU A 37 -2.45 10.58 6.52
CA GLU A 37 -3.74 10.14 7.07
C GLU A 37 -3.57 9.28 8.32
N ARG A 38 -2.62 8.34 8.31
CA ARG A 38 -2.30 7.51 9.48
C ARG A 38 -1.89 8.36 10.68
N SER A 39 -1.06 9.39 10.47
CA SER A 39 -0.62 10.28 11.55
C SER A 39 -1.81 11.05 12.15
N ILE A 40 -2.80 11.42 11.35
CA ILE A 40 -4.03 12.09 11.83
C ILE A 40 -4.82 11.18 12.77
N VAL A 41 -4.86 9.86 12.50
CA VAL A 41 -5.62 8.89 13.29
C VAL A 41 -4.76 8.13 14.32
N GLU A 42 -3.53 8.58 14.56
CA GLU A 42 -2.55 7.86 15.38
C GLU A 42 -3.06 7.57 16.80
N ASP A 43 -3.79 8.51 17.40
CA ASP A 43 -4.38 8.37 18.73
C ASP A 43 -5.50 7.31 18.81
N LEU A 44 -6.05 6.89 17.67
CA LEU A 44 -7.06 5.83 17.58
C LEU A 44 -6.44 4.43 17.42
N LEU A 45 -5.13 4.37 17.14
CA LEU A 45 -4.44 3.10 16.97
C LEU A 45 -4.16 2.44 18.33
N PRO A 46 -4.22 1.10 18.44
CA PRO A 46 -3.82 0.40 19.64
C PRO A 46 -2.40 0.78 20.03
N LYS A 47 -2.21 1.19 21.29
CA LYS A 47 -0.88 1.40 21.85
C LYS A 47 -0.34 0.02 22.27
N ASN A 48 0.80 -0.35 21.70
CA ASN A 48 1.52 -1.58 22.05
C ASN A 48 2.00 -1.55 23.50
#